data_AF-A0A0R1ECE4-F1
#
_entry.id   AF-A0A0R1ECE4-F1
#
_cell.length_a   1.000
_cell.length_b   1.000
_cell.length_c   1.000
_cell.angle_alpha   90.00
_cell.angle_beta   90.00
_cell.angle_gamma   90.00
#
_symmetry.space_group_name_H-M   'P 1'
#
loop_
_entity.id
_entity.type
_entity.pdbx_description
1 polymer ?
#
loop_
_entity_poly.entity_id
_entity_poly.type
_entity_poly.pdbx_seq_one_letter_code
_entity_poly.pdbx_strand_id
1 'polypeptide(L)'
;FVASINSSYSQWYSKAVLQTDREEMVNGLSASLENALQIYHKRNGKLPDNVIIYRDGIGDGELNTCLNYEIPQFEMVCGNRIKISFVVVQKRVSTRIFSGSGIQLENPLPGTVIDQHITKSKMYDFFLVSQFVRQGTVTPTHYVVLRDDCNYGPDIIQKLSYKLCFLYYNWAGTLRIPACCMVSNTPPDYL
;
A
#
# COMPACT_ATOMS: atom_id res chain seq x y z
N PHE A 1 10.59 2.31 -6.33
CA PHE A 1 10.28 1.00 -5.72
C PHE A 1 10.95 0.95 -4.35
N VAL A 2 10.20 0.58 -3.31
CA VAL A 2 10.71 0.54 -1.93
C VAL A 2 10.26 -0.76 -1.26
N ALA A 3 11.13 -1.40 -0.48
CA ALA A 3 10.82 -2.64 0.21
C ALA A 3 11.45 -2.69 1.61
N SER A 4 10.73 -3.21 2.60
CA SER A 4 11.26 -3.43 3.95
C SER A 4 12.25 -4.58 3.98
N ILE A 5 13.37 -4.43 4.69
CA ILE A 5 14.43 -5.44 4.74
C ILE A 5 14.56 -6.13 6.11
N ASN A 6 13.75 -5.73 7.10
CA ASN A 6 13.74 -6.29 8.45
C ASN A 6 12.30 -6.54 8.94
N SER A 7 12.18 -7.41 9.94
CA SER A 7 10.89 -7.82 10.54
C SER A 7 10.14 -6.69 11.27
N SER A 8 10.84 -5.63 11.68
CA SER A 8 10.22 -4.47 12.33
C SER A 8 9.72 -3.40 11.35
N TYR A 9 9.87 -3.62 10.03
CA TYR A 9 9.44 -2.67 8.97
C TYR A 9 10.01 -1.26 9.14
N SER A 10 11.18 -1.14 9.74
CA SER A 10 11.82 0.14 10.07
C SER A 10 12.98 0.49 9.14
N GLN A 11 13.46 -0.47 8.35
CA GLN A 11 14.54 -0.26 7.40
C GLN A 11 14.07 -0.61 6.00
N TRP A 12 14.42 0.25 5.05
CA TRP A 12 13.89 0.23 3.69
C TRP A 12 15.04 0.18 2.68
N TYR A 13 14.92 -0.72 1.71
CA TYR A 13 15.63 -0.63 0.45
C TYR A 13 14.84 0.25 -0.51
N SER A 14 15.52 1.13 -1.24
CA SER A 14 14.90 2.00 -2.25
C SER A 14 15.69 1.92 -3.56
N LYS A 15 14.97 1.82 -4.67
CA LYS A 15 15.51 1.95 -6.02
C LYS A 15 14.56 2.80 -6.86
N ALA A 16 15.09 3.87 -7.42
CA ALA A 16 14.43 4.65 -8.46
C ALA A 16 14.78 4.04 -9.81
N VAL A 17 13.78 3.84 -10.66
CA VAL A 17 13.95 3.39 -12.04
C VAL A 17 13.27 4.44 -12.91
N LEU A 18 14.03 5.04 -13.81
CA LEU A 18 13.45 5.89 -14.85
C LEU A 18 12.67 4.97 -15.80
N GLN A 19 11.41 5.29 -16.02
CA GLN A 19 10.55 4.53 -16.92
C GLN A 19 10.46 5.29 -18.25
N THR A 20 11.05 4.75 -19.31
CA THR A 20 10.86 5.23 -20.69
C THR A 20 10.20 4.12 -21.52
N ASP A 21 9.13 4.44 -22.25
CA ASP A 21 8.27 3.49 -22.96
C ASP A 21 7.58 2.40 -22.11
N ARG A 22 6.49 1.82 -22.67
CA ARG A 22 5.65 0.83 -21.98
C ARG A 22 6.35 -0.51 -21.73
N GLU A 23 7.34 -0.89 -22.54
CA GLU A 23 8.09 -2.15 -22.37
C GLU A 23 9.10 -2.09 -21.23
N GLU A 24 9.80 -0.96 -21.00
CA GLU A 24 10.70 -0.85 -19.85
C GLU A 24 9.93 -0.78 -18.52
N MET A 25 8.69 -0.26 -18.54
CA MET A 25 7.80 -0.30 -17.39
C MET A 25 7.61 -1.73 -16.86
N VAL A 26 7.51 -2.70 -17.78
CA VAL A 26 7.28 -4.13 -17.47
C VAL A 26 8.57 -4.81 -16.96
N ASN A 27 9.73 -4.41 -17.45
CA ASN A 27 11.00 -5.00 -16.98
C ASN A 27 11.49 -4.39 -15.66
N GLY A 28 11.15 -3.12 -15.41
CA GLY A 28 11.61 -2.36 -14.25
C GLY A 28 11.06 -2.89 -12.91
N LEU A 29 9.80 -3.33 -12.86
CA LEU A 29 9.20 -3.84 -11.62
C LEU A 29 9.78 -5.19 -11.22
N SER A 30 9.89 -6.12 -12.17
CA SER A 30 10.50 -7.44 -11.95
C SER A 30 11.93 -7.30 -11.44
N ALA A 31 12.76 -6.53 -12.14
CA ALA A 31 14.14 -6.30 -11.72
C ALA A 31 14.22 -5.61 -10.34
N SER A 32 13.30 -4.70 -10.02
CA SER A 32 13.27 -4.03 -8.72
C SER A 32 12.92 -4.99 -7.58
N LEU A 33 11.94 -5.87 -7.80
CA LEU A 33 11.56 -6.89 -6.83
C LEU A 33 12.69 -7.91 -6.62
N GLU A 34 13.33 -8.39 -7.70
CA GLU A 34 14.47 -9.31 -7.61
C GLU A 34 15.59 -8.73 -6.74
N ASN A 35 15.97 -7.48 -6.99
CA ASN A 35 17.00 -6.81 -6.20
C ASN A 35 16.59 -6.69 -4.73
N ALA A 36 15.33 -6.35 -4.45
CA ALA A 36 14.81 -6.27 -3.09
C ALA A 36 14.84 -7.62 -2.37
N LEU A 37 14.46 -8.71 -3.05
CA LEU A 37 14.50 -10.07 -2.53
C LEU A 37 15.94 -10.53 -2.26
N GLN A 38 16.88 -10.22 -3.14
CA GLN A 38 18.31 -10.52 -2.92
C GLN A 38 18.86 -9.80 -1.70
N ILE A 39 18.53 -8.52 -1.52
CA ILE A 39 18.96 -7.74 -0.34
C ILE A 39 18.31 -8.30 0.93
N TYR A 40 17.02 -8.64 0.88
CA TYR A 40 16.33 -9.29 1.99
C TYR A 40 17.00 -10.62 2.35
N HIS A 41 17.33 -11.46 1.36
CA HIS A 41 17.99 -12.74 1.58
C HIS A 41 19.40 -12.57 2.16
N LYS A 42 20.21 -11.66 1.61
CA LYS A 42 21.56 -11.36 2.12
C LYS A 42 21.54 -10.96 3.60
N ARG A 43 20.48 -10.26 4.02
CA ARG A 43 20.34 -9.77 5.39
C ARG A 43 19.75 -10.80 6.35
N ASN A 44 18.74 -11.56 5.91
CA ASN A 44 17.96 -12.43 6.79
C ASN A 44 18.31 -13.92 6.63
N GLY A 45 19.19 -14.29 5.70
CA GLY A 45 19.61 -15.67 5.42
C GLY A 45 18.56 -16.52 4.70
N LYS A 46 17.35 -15.98 4.45
CA LYS A 46 16.26 -16.66 3.74
C LYS A 46 15.42 -15.66 2.94
N LEU A 47 14.72 -16.15 1.93
CA LEU A 47 13.70 -15.37 1.23
C LEU A 47 12.44 -15.23 2.10
N PRO A 48 11.61 -14.19 1.90
CA PRO A 48 10.34 -14.08 2.60
C PRO A 48 9.34 -15.11 2.08
N ASP A 49 8.48 -15.63 2.95
CA ASP A 49 7.41 -16.57 2.57
C ASP A 49 6.26 -15.85 1.85
N ASN A 50 6.01 -14.59 2.22
CA ASN A 50 4.93 -13.76 1.70
C ASN A 50 5.43 -12.34 1.41
N VAL A 51 4.94 -11.72 0.34
CA VAL A 51 5.19 -10.32 -0.01
C VAL A 51 3.86 -9.58 -0.13
N ILE A 52 3.74 -8.47 0.60
CA ILE A 52 2.59 -7.57 0.54
C ILE A 52 3.02 -6.29 -0.17
N ILE A 53 2.37 -5.99 -1.29
CA ILE A 53 2.69 -4.87 -2.17
C ILE A 53 1.63 -3.79 -1.98
N TYR A 54 2.05 -2.60 -1.56
CA TYR A 54 1.20 -1.41 -1.53
C TYR A 54 1.49 -0.53 -2.74
N ARG A 55 0.53 -0.43 -3.66
CA ARG A 55 0.62 0.37 -4.89
C ARG A 55 -0.10 1.70 -4.74
N ASP A 56 0.66 2.77 -4.52
CA ASP A 56 0.13 4.15 -4.48
C ASP A 56 0.11 4.78 -5.88
N GLY A 57 -0.77 5.75 -6.10
CA GLY A 57 -0.70 6.66 -7.26
C GLY A 57 -1.48 6.25 -8.49
N ILE A 58 -2.44 5.31 -8.38
CA ILE A 58 -3.29 4.90 -9.50
C ILE A 58 -4.78 5.18 -9.23
N GLY A 59 -5.53 5.44 -10.29
CA GLY A 59 -6.99 5.58 -10.24
C GLY A 59 -7.73 4.29 -10.58
N ASP A 60 -9.06 4.35 -10.59
CA ASP A 60 -9.92 3.22 -10.94
C ASP A 60 -9.71 2.69 -12.36
N GLY A 61 -9.40 3.59 -13.30
CA GLY A 61 -9.15 3.23 -14.70
C GLY A 61 -7.88 2.41 -14.91
N GLU A 62 -6.98 2.37 -13.93
CA GLU A 62 -5.68 1.68 -14.03
C GLU A 62 -5.66 0.35 -13.26
N LEU A 63 -6.74 0.00 -12.54
CA LEU A 63 -6.80 -1.26 -11.78
C LEU A 63 -6.63 -2.48 -12.69
N ASN A 64 -7.21 -2.45 -13.89
CA ASN A 64 -7.03 -3.49 -14.91
C ASN A 64 -5.59 -3.59 -15.40
N THR A 65 -4.88 -2.46 -15.46
CA THR A 65 -3.46 -2.46 -15.83
C THR A 65 -2.63 -3.17 -14.77
N CYS A 66 -2.91 -2.92 -13.48
CA CYS A 66 -2.24 -3.63 -12.40
C CYS A 66 -2.55 -5.14 -12.43
N LEU A 67 -3.82 -5.52 -12.62
CA LEU A 67 -4.24 -6.92 -12.70
C LEU A 67 -3.58 -7.67 -13.87
N ASN A 68 -3.56 -7.07 -15.05
CA ASN A 68 -3.14 -7.76 -16.27
C ASN A 68 -1.65 -7.63 -16.58
N TYR A 69 -0.95 -6.64 -16.02
CA TYR A 69 0.46 -6.38 -16.33
C TYR A 69 1.36 -6.34 -15.08
N GLU A 70 1.06 -5.53 -14.06
CA GLU A 70 1.97 -5.38 -12.90
C GLU A 70 2.02 -6.66 -12.05
N ILE A 71 0.88 -7.26 -11.71
CA ILE A 71 0.82 -8.46 -10.87
C ILE A 71 1.53 -9.65 -11.53
N PRO A 72 1.30 -9.98 -12.82
CA PRO A 72 2.02 -11.06 -13.49
C PRO A 72 3.54 -10.90 -13.49
N GLN A 73 4.06 -9.68 -13.54
CA GLN A 73 5.51 -9.43 -13.45
C GLN A 73 6.06 -9.84 -12.08
N PHE A 74 5.34 -9.51 -11.00
CA PHE A 74 5.74 -9.95 -9.67
C PHE A 74 5.63 -11.48 -9.52
N GLU A 75 4.62 -12.11 -10.13
CA GLU A 75 4.51 -13.57 -10.17
C GLU A 75 5.70 -14.23 -10.86
N MET A 76 6.18 -13.67 -11.97
CA MET A 76 7.33 -14.22 -12.69
C MET A 76 8.58 -14.29 -11.78
N VAL A 77 8.76 -13.29 -10.92
CA VAL A 77 9.89 -13.23 -9.97
C VAL A 77 9.67 -14.12 -8.75
N CYS A 78 8.47 -14.10 -8.16
CA CYS A 78 8.14 -14.86 -6.97
C CYS A 78 7.98 -16.36 -7.22
N GLY A 79 7.53 -16.73 -8.43
CA GLY A 79 7.07 -18.06 -8.77
C GLY A 79 6.07 -18.60 -7.75
N ASN A 80 6.05 -19.93 -7.58
CA ASN A 80 5.19 -20.59 -6.57
C ASN A 80 5.81 -20.62 -5.16
N ARG A 81 6.93 -19.91 -4.94
CA ARG A 81 7.69 -19.98 -3.68
C ARG A 81 7.28 -18.90 -2.69
N ILE A 82 6.85 -17.74 -3.19
CA ILE A 82 6.53 -16.55 -2.39
C ILE A 82 5.11 -16.14 -2.73
N LYS A 83 4.24 -16.08 -1.72
CA LYS A 83 2.85 -15.66 -1.91
C LYS A 83 2.74 -14.14 -2.06
N ILE A 84 1.86 -13.66 -2.93
CA ILE A 84 1.68 -12.24 -3.20
C ILE A 84 0.32 -11.77 -2.67
N SER A 85 0.32 -10.67 -1.92
CA SER A 85 -0.88 -9.87 -1.65
C SER A 85 -0.68 -8.46 -2.22
N PHE A 86 -1.57 -8.02 -3.10
CA PHE A 86 -1.47 -6.76 -3.82
C PHE A 86 -2.59 -5.81 -3.42
N VAL A 87 -2.23 -4.68 -2.80
CA VAL A 87 -3.15 -3.68 -2.26
C VAL A 87 -2.90 -2.34 -2.93
N VAL A 88 -3.89 -1.83 -3.65
CA VAL A 88 -3.87 -0.49 -4.22
C VAL A 88 -4.25 0.53 -3.16
N VAL A 89 -3.54 1.65 -3.11
CA VAL A 89 -3.75 2.76 -2.18
C VAL A 89 -4.16 4.00 -2.97
N GLN A 90 -5.41 4.43 -2.82
CA GLN A 90 -5.97 5.60 -3.48
C GLN A 90 -6.16 6.74 -2.47
N LYS A 91 -5.25 7.71 -2.49
CA LYS A 91 -5.26 8.88 -1.60
C LYS A 91 -5.99 10.11 -2.17
N ARG A 92 -6.38 10.10 -3.44
CA ARG A 92 -7.07 11.21 -4.09
C ARG A 92 -8.52 10.82 -4.40
N VAL A 93 -9.34 10.69 -3.35
CA VAL A 93 -10.76 10.31 -3.45
C VAL A 93 -11.69 11.47 -3.12
N SER A 94 -12.84 11.52 -3.78
CA SER A 94 -13.90 12.50 -3.52
C SER A 94 -14.75 12.13 -2.30
N THR A 95 -14.71 10.87 -1.85
CA THR A 95 -15.42 10.38 -0.67
C THR A 95 -15.07 11.20 0.57
N ARG A 96 -16.09 11.56 1.36
CA ARG A 96 -15.96 12.19 2.67
C ARG A 96 -16.77 11.39 3.68
N ILE A 97 -16.20 11.17 4.86
CA ILE A 97 -16.80 10.40 5.94
C ILE A 97 -16.98 11.33 7.13
N PHE A 98 -18.16 11.25 7.74
CA PHE A 98 -18.51 12.02 8.92
C PHE A 98 -19.02 11.07 10.00
N SER A 99 -18.77 11.41 11.26
CA SER A 99 -19.33 10.76 12.43
C SER A 99 -20.29 11.73 13.11
N GLY A 100 -21.42 11.23 13.61
CA GLY A 100 -22.44 12.03 14.28
C GLY A 100 -23.83 11.89 13.66
N SER A 101 -24.81 12.55 14.28
CA SER A 101 -26.22 12.52 13.86
C SER A 101 -26.79 13.93 13.79
N GLY A 102 -27.55 14.24 12.74
CA GLY A 102 -28.21 15.53 12.58
C GLY A 102 -27.25 16.64 12.15
N ILE A 103 -27.28 17.78 12.85
CA ILE A 103 -26.55 19.01 12.48
C ILE A 103 -25.08 18.98 12.97
N GLN A 104 -24.77 18.16 13.98
CA GLN A 104 -23.42 18.01 14.51
C GLN A 104 -22.69 16.88 13.79
N LEU A 105 -22.04 17.24 12.67
CA LEU A 105 -21.16 16.35 11.93
C LEU A 105 -19.70 16.65 12.29
N GLU A 106 -18.99 15.61 12.71
CA GLU A 106 -17.57 15.69 13.05
C GLU A 106 -16.76 14.73 12.19
N ASN A 107 -15.44 14.93 12.17
CA ASN A 107 -14.54 13.96 11.56
C ASN A 107 -14.56 12.66 12.38
N PRO A 108 -14.62 11.49 11.72
CA PRO A 108 -14.45 10.22 12.40
C PRO A 108 -13.08 10.12 13.08
N LEU A 109 -13.00 9.31 14.13
CA LEU A 109 -11.76 9.07 14.87
C LEU A 109 -10.72 8.36 13.99
N PRO A 110 -9.41 8.62 14.18
CA PRO A 110 -8.36 7.83 13.54
C PRO A 110 -8.51 6.34 13.86
N GLY A 111 -8.28 5.49 12.86
CA GLY A 111 -8.54 4.06 12.92
C GLY A 111 -9.94 3.66 12.44
N THR A 112 -10.82 4.61 12.10
CA THR A 112 -12.13 4.29 11.51
C THR A 112 -11.95 3.60 10.17
N VAL A 113 -12.53 2.42 10.03
CA VAL A 113 -12.58 1.63 8.79
C VAL A 113 -14.03 1.55 8.31
N ILE A 114 -14.22 1.71 7.00
CA ILE A 114 -15.51 1.45 6.34
C ILE A 114 -15.28 0.47 5.20
N ASP A 115 -15.77 -0.75 5.36
CA ASP A 115 -15.68 -1.85 4.40
C ASP A 115 -17.07 -2.34 3.93
N GLN A 116 -18.15 -1.74 4.42
CA GLN A 116 -19.52 -2.07 4.07
C GLN A 116 -20.23 -0.90 3.38
N HIS A 117 -21.23 -1.23 2.55
CA HIS A 117 -22.21 -0.33 1.91
C HIS A 117 -21.70 0.68 0.87
N ILE A 118 -20.48 1.21 1.00
CA ILE A 118 -19.87 2.18 0.06
C ILE A 118 -18.71 1.58 -0.75
N THR A 119 -18.54 0.25 -0.65
CA THR A 119 -17.50 -0.54 -1.29
C THR A 119 -17.92 -1.05 -2.67
N LYS A 120 -16.95 -1.39 -3.51
CA LYS A 120 -17.22 -1.85 -4.88
C LYS A 120 -17.81 -3.26 -4.85
N SER A 121 -18.93 -3.44 -5.53
CA SER A 121 -19.53 -4.77 -5.68
C SER A 121 -18.52 -5.75 -6.28
N LYS A 122 -18.29 -6.89 -5.59
CA LYS A 122 -17.38 -8.00 -5.97
C LYS A 122 -15.87 -7.76 -5.79
N MET A 123 -15.43 -6.63 -5.24
CA MET A 123 -14.02 -6.44 -4.88
C MET A 123 -13.87 -6.36 -3.38
N TYR A 124 -12.70 -6.77 -2.86
CA TYR A 124 -12.36 -6.49 -1.48
C TYR A 124 -11.71 -5.11 -1.41
N ASP A 125 -12.49 -4.11 -0.98
CA ASP A 125 -12.02 -2.76 -0.75
C ASP A 125 -12.50 -2.20 0.59
N PHE A 126 -11.81 -1.18 1.08
CA PHE A 126 -12.17 -0.49 2.33
C PHE A 126 -11.61 0.93 2.36
N PHE A 127 -12.30 1.81 3.07
CA PHE A 127 -11.80 3.14 3.42
C PHE A 127 -11.20 3.10 4.82
N LEU A 128 -10.04 3.72 5.00
CA LEU A 128 -9.40 3.89 6.29
C LEU A 128 -9.10 5.37 6.54
N VAL A 129 -9.56 5.86 7.69
CA VAL A 129 -9.19 7.16 8.24
C VAL A 129 -8.01 6.95 9.19
N SER A 130 -6.80 7.14 8.71
CA SER A 130 -5.58 6.82 9.47
C SER A 130 -5.08 7.97 10.35
N GLN A 131 -5.45 9.21 10.06
CA GLN A 131 -4.91 10.39 10.72
C GLN A 131 -5.99 11.28 11.33
N PHE A 132 -5.61 12.01 12.37
CA PHE A 132 -6.45 13.04 12.96
C PHE A 132 -6.35 14.34 12.16
N VAL A 133 -7.49 14.95 11.82
CA VAL A 133 -7.55 16.21 11.08
C VAL A 133 -8.15 17.30 11.97
N ARG A 134 -7.33 18.30 12.30
CA ARG A 134 -7.71 19.43 13.17
C ARG A 134 -8.61 20.46 12.49
N GLN A 135 -8.45 20.64 11.18
CA GLN A 135 -9.18 21.65 10.42
C GLN A 135 -9.65 21.07 9.09
N GLY A 136 -10.91 21.36 8.74
CA GLY A 136 -11.54 20.84 7.53
C GLY A 136 -12.01 19.39 7.69
N THR A 137 -12.44 18.79 6.57
CA THR A 137 -12.98 17.43 6.53
C THR A 137 -11.88 16.43 6.21
N VAL A 138 -11.85 15.32 6.94
CA VAL A 138 -10.92 14.24 6.67
C VAL A 138 -11.24 13.59 5.32
N THR A 139 -10.20 13.41 4.51
CA THR A 139 -10.31 12.57 3.31
C THR A 139 -9.76 11.20 3.65
N PRO A 140 -10.58 10.14 3.66
CA PRO A 140 -10.09 8.78 3.89
C PRO A 140 -9.12 8.36 2.79
N THR A 141 -8.37 7.29 3.06
CA THR A 141 -7.61 6.58 2.02
C THR A 141 -8.39 5.33 1.64
N HIS A 142 -8.62 5.13 0.35
CA HIS A 142 -9.32 3.96 -0.17
C HIS A 142 -8.29 2.88 -0.54
N TYR A 143 -8.51 1.67 -0.06
CA TYR A 143 -7.65 0.52 -0.30
C TYR A 143 -8.44 -0.50 -1.10
N VAL A 144 -7.85 -1.02 -2.17
CA VAL A 144 -8.45 -2.06 -3.01
C VAL A 144 -7.50 -3.23 -3.07
N VAL A 145 -7.91 -4.38 -2.55
CA VAL A 145 -7.14 -5.62 -2.60
C VAL A 145 -7.42 -6.30 -3.94
N LEU A 146 -6.42 -6.25 -4.84
CA LEU A 146 -6.52 -6.84 -6.17
C LEU A 146 -6.13 -8.31 -6.20
N ARG A 147 -5.28 -8.74 -5.26
CA ARG A 147 -4.82 -10.11 -5.11
C ARG A 147 -4.48 -10.41 -3.68
N ASP A 148 -4.77 -11.62 -3.22
CA ASP A 148 -4.33 -12.09 -1.91
C ASP A 148 -4.14 -13.61 -1.88
N ASP A 149 -2.92 -14.06 -2.19
CA ASP A 149 -2.57 -15.49 -2.20
C ASP A 149 -2.48 -16.08 -0.77
N CYS A 150 -2.39 -15.21 0.24
CA CYS A 150 -2.32 -15.62 1.63
C CYS A 150 -3.70 -15.86 2.24
N ASN A 151 -4.78 -15.45 1.57
CA ASN A 151 -6.14 -15.43 2.11
C ASN A 151 -6.19 -14.77 3.49
N TYR A 152 -5.53 -13.62 3.63
CA TYR A 152 -5.63 -12.81 4.83
C TYR A 152 -7.09 -12.36 5.00
N GLY A 153 -7.64 -12.62 6.20
CA GLY A 153 -8.94 -12.07 6.56
C GLY A 153 -8.92 -10.53 6.50
N PRO A 154 -10.06 -9.88 6.22
CA PRO A 154 -10.11 -8.43 6.07
C PRO A 154 -9.46 -7.66 7.21
N ASP A 155 -9.72 -8.10 8.44
CA ASP A 155 -9.13 -7.55 9.67
C ASP A 155 -7.61 -7.45 9.64
N ILE A 156 -6.92 -8.43 9.05
CA ILE A 156 -5.46 -8.49 9.03
C ILE A 156 -4.92 -7.39 8.12
N ILE A 157 -5.45 -7.28 6.90
CA ILE A 157 -5.01 -6.27 5.93
C ILE A 157 -5.37 -4.87 6.42
N GLN A 158 -6.55 -4.67 7.00
CA GLN A 158 -6.96 -3.38 7.57
C GLN A 158 -6.04 -2.97 8.73
N LYS A 159 -5.79 -3.86 9.71
CA LYS A 159 -4.91 -3.59 10.85
C LYS A 159 -3.47 -3.37 10.41
N LEU A 160 -2.96 -4.16 9.48
CA LEU A 160 -1.61 -3.98 8.94
C LEU A 160 -1.49 -2.61 8.26
N SER A 161 -2.44 -2.28 7.38
CA SER A 161 -2.44 -1.00 6.65
C SER A 161 -2.46 0.18 7.62
N TYR A 162 -3.26 0.10 8.69
CA TYR A 162 -3.28 1.12 9.73
C TYR A 162 -1.97 1.20 10.51
N LYS A 163 -1.40 0.06 10.95
CA LYS A 163 -0.12 0.05 11.68
C LYS A 163 1.04 0.61 10.86
N LEU A 164 1.09 0.32 9.56
CA LEU A 164 2.13 0.86 8.68
C LEU A 164 2.09 2.39 8.57
N CYS A 165 0.95 3.04 8.83
CA CYS A 165 0.85 4.51 8.85
C CYS A 165 1.62 5.17 10.01
N PHE A 166 2.06 4.40 11.01
CA PHE A 166 2.82 4.90 12.17
C PHE A 166 4.33 4.68 12.04
N LEU A 167 4.79 3.98 11.00
CA LEU A 167 6.18 3.52 10.89
C LEU A 167 7.07 4.43 10.03
N TYR A 168 6.66 5.67 9.80
CA TYR A 168 7.48 6.62 9.05
C TYR A 168 8.42 7.36 9.98
N TYR A 169 9.71 7.13 9.79
CA TYR A 169 10.77 7.56 10.70
C TYR A 169 10.93 9.08 10.80
N ASN A 170 10.52 9.84 9.78
CA ASN A 170 10.64 11.30 9.75
C ASN A 170 9.46 12.05 10.39
N TRP A 171 8.43 11.36 10.89
CA TRP A 171 7.25 12.00 11.48
C TRP A 171 6.74 11.21 12.68
N ALA A 172 6.61 11.88 13.83
CA ALA A 172 6.14 11.24 15.08
C ALA A 172 4.62 11.01 15.14
N GLY A 173 3.85 11.50 14.15
CA GLY A 173 2.40 11.31 14.08
C GLY A 173 1.97 10.23 13.08
N THR A 174 0.67 10.10 12.91
CA THR A 174 0.07 9.21 11.91
C THR A 174 0.18 9.79 10.51
N LEU A 175 0.53 8.95 9.54
CA LEU A 175 0.40 9.27 8.13
C LEU A 175 -0.97 8.92 7.57
N ARG A 176 -1.32 9.56 6.45
CA ARG A 176 -2.51 9.24 5.68
C ARG A 176 -2.41 7.93 4.89
N ILE A 177 -1.21 7.56 4.46
CA ILE A 177 -0.92 6.33 3.69
C ILE A 177 0.17 5.53 4.40
N PRO A 178 0.34 4.23 4.09
CA PRO A 178 1.37 3.39 4.71
C PRO A 178 2.77 3.97 4.53
N ALA A 179 3.66 3.76 5.51
CA ALA A 179 5.02 4.30 5.48
C ALA A 179 5.79 3.93 4.22
N CYS A 180 5.64 2.69 3.71
CA CYS A 180 6.26 2.26 2.44
C CYS A 180 5.89 3.16 1.26
N CYS A 181 4.62 3.58 1.16
CA CYS A 181 4.15 4.48 0.11
C CYS A 181 4.72 5.90 0.30
N MET A 182 4.81 6.40 1.54
CA MET A 182 5.44 7.70 1.80
C MET A 182 6.93 7.70 1.47
N VAL A 183 7.67 6.68 1.91
CA VAL A 183 9.11 6.52 1.60
C VAL A 183 9.34 6.43 0.10
N SER A 184 8.47 5.74 -0.65
CA SER A 184 8.59 5.69 -2.12
C SER A 184 8.31 7.01 -2.82
N ASN A 185 7.60 7.95 -2.18
CA ASN A 185 7.32 9.27 -2.72
C ASN A 185 8.39 10.31 -2.31
N THR A 186 9.22 10.00 -1.32
CA THR A 186 10.29 10.88 -0.85
C THR A 186 11.52 10.71 -1.77
N PRO A 187 12.12 11.79 -2.30
CA PRO A 187 13.32 11.70 -3.11
C PRO A 187 14.49 11.10 -2.31
N PRO A 188 15.43 10.38 -2.96
CA PRO A 188 16.56 9.74 -2.27
C PRO A 188 17.40 10.70 -1.42
N ASP A 189 17.49 11.97 -1.81
CA ASP A 189 18.29 12.98 -1.11
C ASP A 189 17.73 13.37 0.28
N TYR A 190 16.50 12.95 0.58
CA TYR A 190 15.80 13.23 1.83
C TYR A 190 15.52 11.95 2.66
N LEU A 191 16.06 10.80 2.23
CA LEU A 191 15.91 9.52 2.93
C LEU A 191 17.04 9.26 3.91
#